data_AF-A0A966L4N4-F1
#
_entry.id   AF-A0A966L4N4-F1
#
_cell.length_a   1.000
_cell.length_b   1.000
_cell.length_c   1.000
_cell.angle_alpha   90.00
_cell.angle_beta   90.00
_cell.angle_gamma   90.00
#
_symmetry.space_group_name_H-M   'P 1'
#
loop_
_entity.id
_entity.type
_entity.pdbx_description
1 polymer ?
#
loop_
_entity_poly.entity_id
_entity_poly.type
_entity_poly.pdbx_seq_one_letter_code
_entity_poly.pdbx_strand_id
1 'polypeptide(L)'
;MYATQKNQLRQLNQQEFNALTALCRLSKNLFNVALYECRQYFFAERKRLTYESNYHICKSNENYRLLNTDIAQQTMKVVDRSMRSFLGLLKAISIGRCDQRPQLPQYLSKEGYFPLIIPRIKLKDGMLAIPMSREFKKEYGEVKIQLPERLKDKNIKEVRIHPKYSARWFEIEYIYEDEAIETSVDSEKAIAIDLGVDNLAACFDTEGHQFLIDGKRLKSINQWYNKRNAELQSAKDKQGIKELTNQQAQLNQWRNDSIRDYLNKSARIIINHCLNHQIGKLVVGYNPSIKQEINIGRSNNQNFVQIPFWQLRQKLKALCSRYGIEYCEQEESYSSKASFYGQDEIPIYNADNPIKQNFSGRRVKRGLYQTKNRHLVSADINGSANILVKSKHRLNFERVSSGFLANPLRIYVS
;
A
#
# COMPACT_ATOMS: atom_id res chain seq x y z
N MET A 1 5.86 17.98 0.85
CA MET A 1 5.41 16.57 1.03
C MET A 1 6.52 15.64 0.54
N TYR A 2 6.46 14.32 0.79
CA TYR A 2 7.45 13.37 0.26
C TYR A 2 6.83 12.46 -0.79
N ALA A 3 7.55 12.27 -1.90
CA ALA A 3 7.20 11.31 -2.94
C ALA A 3 8.27 10.22 -3.04
N THR A 4 7.88 9.06 -3.57
CA THR A 4 8.79 7.94 -3.80
C THR A 4 8.75 7.50 -5.26
N GLN A 5 9.92 7.43 -5.89
CA GLN A 5 10.08 6.74 -7.17
C GLN A 5 10.79 5.40 -6.93
N LYS A 6 10.29 4.33 -7.56
CA LYS A 6 10.90 2.99 -7.49
C LYS A 6 11.38 2.55 -8.87
N ASN A 7 12.57 1.98 -8.93
CA ASN A 7 13.14 1.42 -10.16
C ASN A 7 13.79 0.06 -9.85
N GLN A 8 13.69 -0.87 -10.79
CA GLN A 8 14.52 -2.07 -10.75
C GLN A 8 15.91 -1.72 -11.30
N LEU A 9 16.96 -2.10 -10.58
CA LEU A 9 18.35 -1.97 -11.05
C LEU A 9 18.64 -3.12 -12.02
N ARG A 10 18.57 -2.82 -13.33
CA ARG A 10 18.74 -3.83 -14.41
C ARG A 10 20.13 -3.83 -15.04
N GLN A 11 20.87 -2.75 -14.93
CA GLN A 11 22.15 -2.53 -15.63
C GLN A 11 23.36 -2.68 -14.71
N LEU A 12 23.26 -3.53 -13.68
CA LEU A 12 24.40 -3.81 -12.81
C LEU A 12 25.32 -4.81 -13.51
N ASN A 13 26.61 -4.50 -13.57
CA ASN A 13 27.59 -5.50 -13.94
C ASN A 13 27.77 -6.54 -12.79
N GLN A 14 28.47 -7.64 -13.06
CA GLN A 14 28.64 -8.72 -12.08
C GLN A 14 29.31 -8.25 -10.78
N GLN A 15 30.30 -7.36 -10.88
CA GLN A 15 31.00 -6.82 -9.72
C GLN A 15 30.07 -5.96 -8.86
N GLU A 16 29.31 -5.06 -9.47
CA GLU A 16 28.35 -4.19 -8.77
C GLU A 16 27.23 -4.99 -8.11
N PHE A 17 26.72 -6.02 -8.79
CA PHE A 17 25.72 -6.92 -8.25
C PHE A 17 26.24 -7.67 -7.01
N ASN A 18 27.46 -8.19 -7.08
CA ASN A 18 28.11 -8.87 -5.96
C ASN A 18 28.34 -7.91 -4.79
N ALA A 19 28.80 -6.69 -5.06
CA ALA A 19 29.00 -5.65 -4.06
C ALA A 19 27.69 -5.30 -3.32
N LEU A 20 26.59 -5.05 -4.04
CA LEU A 20 25.28 -4.78 -3.43
C LEU A 20 24.76 -5.97 -2.63
N THR A 21 24.98 -7.19 -3.11
CA THR A 21 24.61 -8.43 -2.41
C THR A 21 25.33 -8.53 -1.08
N ALA A 22 26.65 -8.32 -1.07
CA ALA A 22 27.48 -8.35 0.13
C ALA A 22 27.11 -7.23 1.11
N LEU A 23 26.88 -5.99 0.65
CA LEU A 23 26.40 -4.90 1.50
C LEU A 23 25.06 -5.24 2.17
N CYS A 24 24.11 -5.81 1.43
CA CYS A 24 22.81 -6.20 2.00
C CYS A 24 22.93 -7.35 3.02
N ARG A 25 23.92 -8.25 2.86
CA ARG A 25 24.24 -9.28 3.87
C ARG A 25 24.86 -8.69 5.13
N LEU A 26 25.81 -7.76 4.98
CA LEU A 26 26.40 -7.04 6.11
C LEU A 26 25.33 -6.26 6.89
N SER A 27 24.42 -5.59 6.18
CA SER A 27 23.29 -4.89 6.80
C SER A 27 22.37 -5.84 7.56
N LYS A 28 22.09 -7.03 7.01
CA LYS A 28 21.33 -8.08 7.71
C LYS A 28 22.05 -8.58 8.96
N ASN A 29 23.35 -8.82 8.88
CA ASN A 29 24.14 -9.28 10.02
C ASN A 29 24.11 -8.24 11.14
N LEU A 30 24.33 -6.97 10.80
CA LEU A 30 24.25 -5.88 11.76
C LEU A 30 22.84 -5.74 12.37
N PHE A 31 21.78 -5.92 11.59
CA PHE A 31 20.41 -5.97 12.12
C PHE A 31 20.28 -7.05 13.20
N ASN A 32 20.77 -8.26 12.94
CA ASN A 32 20.69 -9.36 13.91
C ASN A 32 21.55 -9.12 15.15
N VAL A 33 22.75 -8.55 15.01
CA VAL A 33 23.61 -8.16 16.14
C VAL A 33 22.90 -7.12 17.01
N ALA A 34 22.42 -6.03 16.41
CA ALA A 34 21.72 -4.98 17.15
C ALA A 34 20.44 -5.50 17.81
N LEU A 35 19.70 -6.40 17.15
CA LEU A 35 18.50 -7.01 17.72
C LEU A 35 18.85 -7.97 18.87
N TYR A 36 19.97 -8.69 18.79
CA TYR A 36 20.42 -9.56 19.86
C TYR A 36 20.64 -8.76 21.14
N GLU A 37 21.38 -7.66 21.07
CA GLU A 37 21.62 -6.78 22.22
C GLU A 37 20.31 -6.23 22.82
N CYS A 38 19.40 -5.74 21.95
CA CYS A 38 18.08 -5.29 22.40
C CYS A 38 17.28 -6.39 23.11
N ARG A 39 17.37 -7.63 22.62
CA ARG A 39 16.65 -8.77 23.20
C ARG A 39 17.27 -9.22 24.52
N GLN A 40 18.60 -9.33 24.61
CA GLN A 40 19.27 -9.68 25.87
C GLN A 40 18.93 -8.68 26.97
N TYR A 41 19.03 -7.38 26.66
CA TYR A 41 18.64 -6.34 27.59
C TYR A 41 17.16 -6.42 27.97
N PHE A 42 16.26 -6.66 27.01
CA PHE A 42 14.84 -6.83 27.31
C PHE A 42 14.56 -8.07 28.17
N PHE A 43 15.29 -9.17 28.00
CA PHE A 43 15.10 -10.37 28.82
C PHE A 43 15.59 -10.18 30.25
N ALA A 44 16.72 -9.48 30.44
CA ALA A 44 17.27 -9.18 31.75
C ALA A 44 16.44 -8.11 32.49
N GLU A 45 16.17 -6.98 31.84
CA GLU A 45 15.67 -5.78 32.51
C GLU A 45 14.18 -5.50 32.27
N ARG A 46 13.54 -6.24 31.34
CA ARG A 46 12.18 -5.96 30.83
C ARG A 46 12.01 -4.52 30.30
N LYS A 47 13.12 -3.90 29.92
CA LYS A 47 13.20 -2.51 29.44
C LYS A 47 13.72 -2.45 28.00
N ARG A 48 13.59 -1.28 27.39
CA ARG A 48 14.13 -0.99 26.05
C ARG A 48 15.60 -0.59 26.17
N LEU A 49 16.47 -1.28 25.46
CA LEU A 49 17.81 -0.76 25.16
C LEU A 49 17.67 0.38 24.15
N THR A 50 18.10 1.58 24.51
CA THR A 50 18.01 2.73 23.60
C THR A 50 18.95 2.57 22.40
N TYR A 51 18.64 3.28 21.33
CA TYR A 51 19.49 3.31 20.14
C TYR A 51 20.91 3.77 20.48
N GLU A 52 21.04 4.79 21.31
CA GLU A 52 22.32 5.39 21.71
C GLU A 52 23.19 4.36 22.45
N SER A 53 22.62 3.64 23.42
CA SER A 53 23.34 2.59 24.14
C SER A 53 23.72 1.43 23.23
N ASN A 54 22.80 0.98 22.39
CA ASN A 54 23.07 -0.11 21.45
C ASN A 54 24.16 0.27 20.43
N TYR A 55 24.18 1.52 19.97
CA TYR A 55 25.21 2.05 19.08
C TYR A 55 26.61 1.89 19.67
N HIS A 56 26.80 2.21 20.95
CA HIS A 56 28.10 2.08 21.61
C HIS A 56 28.58 0.61 21.69
N ILE A 57 27.66 -0.34 21.75
CA ILE A 57 27.96 -1.78 21.73
C ILE A 57 28.29 -2.23 20.30
N CYS A 58 27.43 -1.91 19.33
CA CYS A 58 27.56 -2.42 17.96
C CYS A 58 28.66 -1.76 17.13
N LYS A 59 29.11 -0.54 17.46
CA LYS A 59 30.09 0.20 16.64
C LYS A 59 31.46 -0.50 16.49
N SER A 60 31.80 -1.40 17.43
CA SER A 60 33.03 -2.19 17.37
C SER A 60 32.90 -3.44 16.48
N ASN A 61 31.68 -3.83 16.11
CA ASN A 61 31.41 -5.02 15.32
C ASN A 61 31.92 -4.87 13.88
N GLU A 62 32.45 -5.96 13.31
CA GLU A 62 32.98 -6.00 11.93
C GLU A 62 31.96 -5.53 10.89
N ASN A 63 30.68 -5.92 11.04
CA ASN A 63 29.64 -5.58 10.08
C ASN A 63 29.37 -4.07 10.08
N TYR A 64 29.48 -3.42 11.23
CA TYR A 64 29.37 -1.97 11.35
C TYR A 64 30.53 -1.26 10.65
N ARG A 65 31.77 -1.76 10.84
CA ARG A 65 32.99 -1.17 10.27
C ARG A 65 33.06 -1.29 8.74
N LEU A 66 32.58 -2.41 8.20
CA LEU A 66 32.59 -2.65 6.74
C LEU A 66 31.50 -1.85 6.01
N LEU A 67 30.36 -1.61 6.66
CA LEU A 67 29.32 -0.73 6.13
C LEU A 67 29.74 0.74 6.20
N ASN A 68 29.07 1.58 5.39
CA ASN A 68 29.10 3.00 5.65
C ASN A 68 28.40 3.32 6.98
N THR A 69 28.97 4.24 7.75
CA THR A 69 28.48 4.69 9.06
C THR A 69 27.01 5.09 9.07
N ASP A 70 26.52 5.81 8.04
CA ASP A 70 25.13 6.25 7.99
C ASP A 70 24.19 5.06 7.70
N ILE A 71 24.58 4.17 6.78
CA ILE A 71 23.81 2.94 6.49
C ILE A 71 23.71 2.06 7.75
N ALA A 72 24.84 1.84 8.43
CA ALA A 72 24.90 1.02 9.64
C ALA A 72 23.99 1.58 10.75
N GLN A 73 24.03 2.90 10.96
CA GLN A 73 23.15 3.58 11.91
C GLN A 73 21.67 3.45 11.52
N GLN A 74 21.32 3.57 10.23
CA GLN A 74 19.93 3.40 9.80
C GLN A 74 19.43 1.97 10.03
N THR A 75 20.25 0.95 9.77
CA THR A 75 19.93 -0.44 10.11
C THR A 75 19.59 -0.59 11.59
N MET A 76 20.42 -0.04 12.48
CA MET A 76 20.17 -0.07 13.93
C MET A 76 18.92 0.72 14.34
N LYS A 77 18.63 1.85 13.69
CA LYS A 77 17.40 2.62 13.93
C LYS A 77 16.14 1.85 13.54
N VAL A 78 16.20 1.00 12.51
CA VAL A 78 15.07 0.11 12.18
C VAL A 78 14.83 -0.93 13.27
N VAL A 79 15.89 -1.47 13.87
CA VAL A 79 15.78 -2.37 15.04
C VAL A 79 15.13 -1.65 16.23
N ASP A 80 15.61 -0.45 16.58
CA ASP A 80 15.02 0.34 17.68
C ASP A 80 13.54 0.64 17.44
N ARG A 81 13.17 1.01 16.21
CA ARG A 81 11.75 1.24 15.84
C ARG A 81 10.91 -0.02 16.00
N SER A 82 11.43 -1.17 15.61
CA SER A 82 10.74 -2.47 15.76
C SER A 82 10.51 -2.80 17.23
N MET A 83 11.52 -2.62 18.08
CA MET A 83 11.41 -2.83 19.53
C MET A 83 10.45 -1.84 20.18
N ARG A 84 10.48 -0.57 19.77
CA ARG A 84 9.55 0.47 20.25
C ARG A 84 8.10 0.13 19.90
N SER A 85 7.85 -0.35 18.68
CA SER A 85 6.52 -0.79 18.26
C SER A 85 6.02 -1.97 19.10
N PHE A 86 6.87 -2.96 19.35
CA PHE A 86 6.54 -4.11 20.19
C PHE A 86 6.15 -3.70 21.62
N LEU A 87 6.96 -2.87 22.26
CA LEU A 87 6.67 -2.37 23.62
C LEU A 87 5.43 -1.46 23.65
N GLY A 88 5.21 -0.67 22.60
CA GLY A 88 4.00 0.13 22.45
C GLY A 88 2.73 -0.73 22.40
N LEU A 89 2.78 -1.87 21.70
CA LEU A 89 1.66 -2.83 21.67
C LEU A 89 1.43 -3.48 23.03
N LEU A 90 2.48 -3.88 23.75
CA LEU A 90 2.35 -4.40 25.12
C LEU A 90 1.67 -3.39 26.05
N LYS A 91 2.05 -2.11 25.95
CA LYS A 91 1.41 -1.04 26.72
C LYS A 91 -0.05 -0.83 26.31
N ALA A 92 -0.38 -0.93 25.03
CA ALA A 92 -1.76 -0.79 24.56
C ALA A 92 -2.66 -1.93 25.09
N ILE A 93 -2.12 -3.15 25.17
CA ILE A 93 -2.81 -4.32 25.73
C ILE A 93 -3.03 -4.14 27.23
N SER A 94 -2.03 -3.68 27.98
CA SER A 94 -2.18 -3.49 29.43
C SER A 94 -3.25 -2.47 29.82
N ILE A 95 -3.65 -1.59 28.89
CA ILE A 95 -4.73 -0.60 29.08
C ILE A 95 -6.01 -0.94 28.30
N GLY A 96 -6.14 -2.17 27.79
CA GLY A 96 -7.35 -2.65 27.11
C GLY A 96 -7.67 -2.00 25.75
N ARG A 97 -6.67 -1.40 25.09
CA ARG A 97 -6.85 -0.75 23.76
C ARG A 97 -6.57 -1.66 22.57
N CYS A 98 -6.11 -2.88 22.82
CA CYS A 98 -5.68 -3.79 21.76
C CYS A 98 -5.76 -5.23 22.25
N ASP A 99 -6.39 -6.10 21.46
CA ASP A 99 -6.51 -7.53 21.76
C ASP A 99 -5.50 -8.39 20.98
N GLN A 100 -4.54 -7.75 20.31
CA GLN A 100 -3.51 -8.44 19.56
C GLN A 100 -2.50 -9.12 20.47
N ARG A 101 -1.87 -10.18 19.98
CA ARG A 101 -0.76 -10.86 20.65
C ARG A 101 0.57 -10.48 19.98
N PRO A 102 1.24 -9.40 20.43
CA PRO A 102 2.45 -8.92 19.80
C PRO A 102 3.58 -9.92 20.02
N GLN A 103 4.29 -10.22 18.94
CA GLN A 103 5.49 -11.05 19.00
C GLN A 103 6.72 -10.18 19.08
N LEU A 104 7.69 -10.61 19.88
CA LEU A 104 9.01 -9.97 19.94
C LEU A 104 9.65 -9.99 18.54
N PRO A 105 10.31 -8.90 18.09
CA PRO A 105 10.95 -8.87 16.78
C PRO A 105 11.92 -10.04 16.61
N GLN A 106 11.82 -10.72 15.47
CA GLN A 106 12.57 -11.93 15.16
C GLN A 106 13.86 -11.61 14.39
N TYR A 107 14.87 -12.47 14.56
CA TYR A 107 16.06 -12.42 13.75
C TYR A 107 15.74 -12.71 12.28
N LEU A 108 16.46 -12.05 11.39
CA LEU A 108 16.45 -12.35 9.97
C LEU A 108 17.19 -13.67 9.71
N SER A 109 16.79 -14.37 8.64
CA SER A 109 17.38 -15.66 8.28
C SER A 109 18.89 -15.57 8.07
N LYS A 110 19.59 -16.68 8.32
CA LYS A 110 21.06 -16.76 8.18
C LYS A 110 21.53 -16.37 6.77
N GLU A 111 20.82 -16.83 5.74
CA GLU A 111 21.09 -16.47 4.33
C GLU A 111 20.22 -15.30 3.83
N GLY A 112 19.62 -14.55 4.76
CA GLY A 112 18.76 -13.41 4.47
C GLY A 112 19.53 -12.15 4.07
N TYR A 113 18.77 -11.13 3.71
CA TYR A 113 19.28 -9.82 3.31
C TYR A 113 18.46 -8.72 3.97
N PHE A 114 19.05 -7.55 4.14
CA PHE A 114 18.38 -6.36 4.67
C PHE A 114 18.68 -5.16 3.76
N PRO A 115 17.70 -4.26 3.55
CA PRO A 115 17.88 -3.12 2.66
C PRO A 115 18.95 -2.15 3.14
N LEU A 116 19.61 -1.50 2.20
CA LEU A 116 20.51 -0.37 2.47
C LEU A 116 19.67 0.90 2.51
N ILE A 117 19.78 1.67 3.59
CA ILE A 117 19.09 2.96 3.75
C ILE A 117 20.16 4.04 3.77
N ILE A 118 20.14 4.91 2.77
CA ILE A 118 21.16 5.92 2.49
C ILE A 118 20.53 7.31 2.69
N PRO A 119 20.70 7.92 3.87
CA PRO A 119 20.05 9.20 4.21
C PRO A 119 20.84 10.42 3.72
N ARG A 120 22.10 10.25 3.31
CA ARG A 120 22.94 11.32 2.77
C ARG A 120 23.34 10.97 1.35
N ILE A 121 22.85 11.76 0.40
CA ILE A 121 23.02 11.54 -1.03
C ILE A 121 24.15 12.44 -1.52
N LYS A 122 25.16 11.83 -2.17
CA LYS A 122 26.22 12.54 -2.88
C LYS A 122 26.12 12.18 -4.35
N LEU A 123 25.74 13.15 -5.17
CA LEU A 123 25.70 13.03 -6.62
C LEU A 123 26.96 13.65 -7.21
N LYS A 124 27.56 12.96 -8.17
CA LYS A 124 28.64 13.50 -9.01
C LYS A 124 28.29 13.16 -10.46
N ASP A 125 28.18 14.16 -11.31
CA ASP A 125 27.85 14.00 -12.74
C ASP A 125 26.56 13.18 -12.98
N GLY A 126 25.54 13.38 -12.13
CA GLY A 126 24.28 12.63 -12.18
C GLY A 126 24.34 11.17 -11.69
N MET A 127 25.51 10.72 -11.22
CA MET A 127 25.71 9.38 -10.67
C MET A 127 25.65 9.40 -9.14
N LEU A 128 24.90 8.46 -8.58
CA LEU A 128 24.88 8.14 -7.16
C LEU A 128 25.96 7.10 -6.86
N ALA A 129 27.00 7.47 -6.14
CA ALA A 129 27.96 6.51 -5.60
C ALA A 129 27.41 5.89 -4.31
N ILE A 130 27.29 4.56 -4.25
CA ILE A 130 26.81 3.87 -3.05
C ILE A 130 27.88 3.96 -1.96
N PRO A 131 27.55 4.51 -0.78
CA PRO A 131 28.56 4.71 0.24
C PRO A 131 28.90 3.38 0.93
N MET A 132 30.20 3.15 1.14
CA MET A 132 30.77 1.93 1.72
C MET A 132 32.10 2.28 2.43
N SER A 133 32.63 1.35 3.24
CA SER A 133 33.95 1.53 3.85
C SER A 133 35.08 1.44 2.81
N ARG A 134 36.26 1.96 3.15
CA ARG A 134 37.45 1.87 2.29
C ARG A 134 37.90 0.43 2.08
N GLU A 135 37.81 -0.38 3.13
CA GLU A 135 38.15 -1.80 3.11
C GLU A 135 37.21 -2.57 2.17
N PHE A 136 35.91 -2.41 2.34
CA PHE A 136 34.92 -3.01 1.46
C PHE A 136 35.10 -2.59 -0.01
N LYS A 137 35.38 -1.30 -0.26
CA LYS A 137 35.61 -0.79 -1.62
C LYS A 137 36.83 -1.41 -2.28
N LYS A 138 37.90 -1.73 -1.52
CA LYS A 138 39.09 -2.40 -2.07
C LYS A 138 38.79 -3.83 -2.53
N GLU A 139 37.92 -4.54 -1.80
CA GLU A 139 37.57 -5.93 -2.09
C GLU A 139 36.50 -6.06 -3.19
N TYR A 140 35.42 -5.29 -3.09
CA TYR A 140 34.25 -5.44 -3.98
C TYR A 140 34.17 -4.38 -5.09
N GLY A 141 35.01 -3.33 -5.04
CA GLY A 141 34.95 -2.20 -5.97
C GLY A 141 33.89 -1.16 -5.62
N GLU A 142 33.60 -0.28 -6.58
CA GLU A 142 32.62 0.80 -6.44
C GLU A 142 31.31 0.46 -7.14
N VAL A 143 30.19 0.93 -6.59
CA VAL A 143 28.87 0.85 -7.23
C VAL A 143 28.39 2.26 -7.52
N LYS A 144 28.08 2.55 -8.78
CA LYS A 144 27.50 3.84 -9.20
C LYS A 144 26.19 3.60 -9.91
N ILE A 145 25.18 4.38 -9.56
CA ILE A 145 23.84 4.26 -10.14
C ILE A 145 23.47 5.59 -10.80
N GLN A 146 23.12 5.53 -12.09
CA GLN A 146 22.62 6.70 -12.81
C GLN A 146 21.30 7.16 -12.20
N LEU A 147 21.25 8.44 -11.81
CA LEU A 147 20.01 9.02 -11.34
C LEU A 147 19.00 9.13 -12.50
N PRO A 148 17.74 8.68 -12.32
CA PRO A 148 16.70 8.85 -13.32
C PRO A 148 16.49 10.32 -13.68
N GLU A 149 16.27 10.62 -14.96
CA GLU A 149 16.18 12.00 -15.44
C GLU A 149 15.10 12.83 -14.75
N ARG A 150 13.96 12.21 -14.44
CA ARG A 150 12.83 12.85 -13.73
C ARG A 150 13.16 13.31 -12.31
N LEU A 151 14.30 12.91 -11.77
CA LEU A 151 14.76 13.25 -10.42
C LEU A 151 15.95 14.21 -10.42
N LYS A 152 16.44 14.66 -11.59
CA LYS A 152 17.61 15.56 -11.70
C LYS A 152 17.43 16.84 -10.88
N ASP A 153 16.24 17.43 -10.93
CA ASP A 153 15.92 18.69 -10.24
C ASP A 153 15.19 18.50 -8.90
N LYS A 154 15.16 17.27 -8.37
CA LYS A 154 14.43 16.95 -7.14
C LYS A 154 15.37 16.86 -5.94
N ASN A 155 14.92 17.37 -4.79
CA ASN A 155 15.66 17.26 -3.54
C ASN A 155 15.50 15.85 -2.93
N ILE A 156 16.42 14.95 -3.23
CA ILE A 156 16.42 13.56 -2.74
C ILE A 156 16.90 13.53 -1.28
N LYS A 157 16.03 13.08 -0.37
CA LYS A 157 16.34 12.97 1.06
C LYS A 157 16.87 11.61 1.46
N GLU A 158 16.45 10.56 0.80
CA GLU A 158 16.84 9.21 1.16
C GLU A 158 16.77 8.29 -0.05
N VAL A 159 17.76 7.42 -0.20
CA VAL A 159 17.75 6.33 -1.16
C VAL A 159 17.72 5.00 -0.40
N ARG A 160 16.86 4.08 -0.83
CA ARG A 160 16.82 2.72 -0.30
C ARG A 160 17.11 1.71 -1.40
N ILE A 161 17.98 0.74 -1.12
CA ILE A 161 18.23 -0.38 -2.03
C ILE A 161 17.68 -1.64 -1.37
N HIS A 162 16.69 -2.25 -2.01
CA HIS A 162 15.99 -3.43 -1.52
C HIS A 162 16.42 -4.67 -2.29
N PRO A 163 17.00 -5.68 -1.62
CA PRO A 163 17.22 -6.99 -2.23
C PRO A 163 15.87 -7.69 -2.43
N LYS A 164 15.52 -8.04 -3.66
CA LYS A 164 14.26 -8.69 -4.00
C LYS A 164 14.46 -10.18 -4.24
N TYR A 165 13.58 -11.00 -3.67
CA TYR A 165 13.53 -12.45 -3.85
C TYR A 165 14.88 -13.13 -3.60
N SER A 166 15.44 -12.96 -2.39
CA SER A 166 16.77 -13.45 -2.01
C SER A 166 17.90 -12.87 -2.86
N ALA A 167 17.85 -11.55 -3.08
CA ALA A 167 18.84 -10.78 -3.84
C ALA A 167 19.01 -11.24 -5.30
N ARG A 168 17.96 -11.75 -5.95
CA ARG A 168 17.96 -12.02 -7.41
C ARG A 168 18.08 -10.77 -8.25
N TRP A 169 17.56 -9.66 -7.74
CA TRP A 169 17.74 -8.31 -8.27
C TRP A 169 17.50 -7.31 -7.16
N PHE A 170 17.78 -6.05 -7.45
CA PHE A 170 17.61 -4.94 -6.52
C PHE A 170 16.54 -3.97 -7.02
N GLU A 171 15.72 -3.47 -6.10
CA GLU A 171 14.85 -2.33 -6.32
C GLU A 171 15.43 -1.12 -5.58
N ILE A 172 15.65 -0.03 -6.29
CA ILE A 172 16.04 1.24 -5.70
C ILE A 172 14.80 2.12 -5.51
N GLU A 173 14.68 2.72 -4.32
CA GLU A 173 13.66 3.71 -4.00
C GLU A 173 14.34 5.06 -3.76
N TYR A 174 13.87 6.09 -4.45
CA TYR A 174 14.28 7.48 -4.24
C TYR A 174 13.16 8.20 -3.50
N ILE A 175 13.43 8.70 -2.30
CA ILE A 175 12.52 9.51 -1.50
C ILE A 175 12.95 10.97 -1.63
N TYR A 176 12.07 11.81 -2.16
CA TYR A 176 12.37 13.21 -2.45
C TYR A 176 11.24 14.13 -2.00
N GLU A 177 11.57 15.40 -1.76
CA GLU A 177 10.56 16.43 -1.52
C GLU A 177 9.78 16.71 -2.80
N ASP A 178 8.46 16.61 -2.68
CA ASP A 178 7.50 17.00 -3.71
C ASP A 178 6.67 18.16 -3.18
N GLU A 179 6.23 19.00 -4.10
CA GLU A 179 5.46 20.21 -3.81
C GLU A 179 3.98 19.95 -4.06
N ALA A 180 3.14 20.61 -3.25
CA ALA A 180 1.71 20.65 -3.54
C ALA A 180 1.49 21.44 -4.83
N ILE A 181 0.54 21.00 -5.63
CA ILE A 181 0.12 21.67 -6.85
C ILE A 181 -1.11 22.48 -6.50
N GLU A 182 -1.07 23.79 -6.75
CA GLU A 182 -2.24 24.66 -6.62
C GLU A 182 -3.31 24.27 -7.65
N THR A 183 -4.55 24.18 -7.19
CA THR A 183 -5.70 23.77 -8.00
C THR A 183 -6.91 24.64 -7.66
N SER A 184 -7.86 24.75 -8.59
CA SER A 184 -9.11 25.51 -8.39
C SER A 184 -10.25 24.62 -7.87
N VAL A 185 -9.95 23.70 -6.94
CA VAL A 185 -10.96 22.76 -6.42
C VAL A 185 -11.89 23.44 -5.42
N ASP A 186 -13.16 23.06 -5.42
CA ASP A 186 -14.22 23.59 -4.57
C ASP A 186 -14.51 22.62 -3.42
N SER A 187 -14.33 23.07 -2.18
CA SER A 187 -14.51 22.27 -0.96
C SER A 187 -15.96 21.81 -0.72
N GLU A 188 -16.94 22.47 -1.34
CA GLU A 188 -18.35 22.10 -1.28
C GLU A 188 -18.68 20.93 -2.23
N LYS A 189 -17.87 20.76 -3.28
CA LYS A 189 -18.02 19.64 -4.21
C LYS A 189 -17.30 18.42 -3.70
N ALA A 190 -18.00 17.29 -3.72
CA ALA A 190 -17.47 16.03 -3.23
C ALA A 190 -17.74 14.87 -4.19
N ILE A 191 -16.85 13.88 -4.19
CA ILE A 191 -17.04 12.59 -4.84
C ILE A 191 -16.95 11.48 -3.81
N ALA A 192 -17.89 10.54 -3.85
CA ALA A 192 -17.83 9.31 -3.07
C ALA A 192 -17.32 8.15 -3.93
N ILE A 193 -16.64 7.21 -3.27
CA ILE A 193 -16.05 6.03 -3.88
C ILE A 193 -16.43 4.80 -3.06
N ASP A 194 -17.17 3.90 -3.66
CA ASP A 194 -17.40 2.55 -3.16
C ASP A 194 -16.40 1.59 -3.83
N LEU A 195 -15.69 0.77 -3.03
CA LEU A 195 -14.63 -0.11 -3.52
C LEU A 195 -15.14 -1.55 -3.65
N GLY A 196 -14.99 -2.13 -4.84
CA GLY A 196 -15.50 -3.46 -5.14
C GLY A 196 -14.53 -4.36 -5.90
N VAL A 197 -14.94 -5.61 -6.16
CA VAL A 197 -14.12 -6.60 -6.87
C VAL A 197 -14.31 -6.53 -8.38
N ASP A 198 -15.56 -6.56 -8.86
CA ASP A 198 -15.83 -6.53 -10.31
C ASP A 198 -15.85 -5.10 -10.85
N ASN A 199 -16.23 -4.15 -10.01
CA ASN A 199 -16.05 -2.72 -10.21
C ASN A 199 -15.07 -2.29 -9.12
N LEU A 200 -13.82 -2.00 -9.49
CA LEU A 200 -12.76 -1.64 -8.54
C LEU A 200 -13.18 -0.42 -7.71
N ALA A 201 -13.78 0.56 -8.38
CA ALA A 201 -14.33 1.76 -7.78
C ALA A 201 -15.64 2.12 -8.47
N ALA A 202 -16.68 2.40 -7.69
CA ALA A 202 -17.90 3.05 -8.14
C ALA A 202 -17.91 4.48 -7.61
N CYS A 203 -17.91 5.44 -8.53
CA CYS A 203 -17.73 6.85 -8.22
C CYS A 203 -19.03 7.60 -8.49
N PHE A 204 -19.41 8.47 -7.56
CA PHE A 204 -20.60 9.33 -7.66
C PHE A 204 -20.31 10.69 -7.01
N ASP A 205 -20.53 11.79 -7.72
CA ASP A 205 -20.26 13.14 -7.23
C ASP A 205 -21.50 13.98 -6.92
N THR A 206 -21.28 15.13 -6.29
CA THR A 206 -22.33 16.07 -5.85
C THR A 206 -23.13 16.69 -6.99
N GLU A 207 -22.59 16.70 -8.22
CA GLU A 207 -23.28 17.17 -9.42
C GLU A 207 -24.03 16.05 -10.14
N GLY A 208 -23.92 14.83 -9.62
CA GLY A 208 -24.58 13.64 -10.11
C GLY A 208 -23.73 12.82 -11.05
N HIS A 209 -22.53 13.25 -11.48
CA HIS A 209 -21.72 12.45 -12.40
C HIS A 209 -21.31 11.13 -11.76
N GLN A 210 -21.24 10.09 -12.59
CA GLN A 210 -20.96 8.75 -12.11
C GLN A 210 -20.14 7.95 -13.12
N PHE A 211 -19.29 7.08 -12.59
CA PHE A 211 -18.56 6.12 -13.42
C PHE A 211 -18.10 4.92 -12.58
N LEU A 212 -17.84 3.82 -13.27
CA LEU A 212 -17.29 2.60 -12.72
C LEU A 212 -15.89 2.39 -13.30
N ILE A 213 -14.91 2.15 -12.44
CA ILE A 213 -13.62 1.61 -12.87
C ILE A 213 -13.73 0.09 -12.85
N ASP A 214 -13.42 -0.55 -13.98
CA ASP A 214 -13.45 -2.00 -14.08
C ASP A 214 -12.53 -2.66 -13.02
N GLY A 215 -12.97 -3.75 -12.41
CA GLY A 215 -12.14 -4.56 -11.51
C GLY A 215 -11.84 -5.95 -12.08
N LYS A 216 -12.53 -6.34 -13.16
CA LYS A 216 -12.41 -7.66 -13.78
C LYS A 216 -11.01 -7.89 -14.36
N ARG A 217 -10.35 -6.84 -14.85
CA ARG A 217 -8.94 -6.95 -15.28
C ARG A 217 -7.98 -7.31 -14.14
N LEU A 218 -8.15 -6.77 -12.93
CA LEU A 218 -7.35 -7.20 -11.77
C LEU A 218 -7.62 -8.65 -11.40
N LYS A 219 -8.89 -9.06 -11.49
CA LYS A 219 -9.30 -10.45 -11.26
C LYS A 219 -8.65 -11.39 -12.27
N SER A 220 -8.61 -11.04 -13.56
CA SER A 220 -7.98 -11.88 -14.59
C SER A 220 -6.46 -11.99 -14.42
N ILE A 221 -5.78 -10.89 -14.06
CA ILE A 221 -4.34 -10.90 -13.72
C ILE A 221 -4.06 -11.87 -12.57
N ASN A 222 -4.86 -11.77 -11.49
CA ASN A 222 -4.74 -12.66 -10.33
C ASN A 222 -5.03 -14.12 -10.70
N GLN A 223 -6.06 -14.38 -11.51
CA GLN A 223 -6.42 -15.72 -11.96
C GLN A 223 -5.29 -16.36 -12.78
N TRP A 224 -4.75 -15.64 -13.76
CA TRP A 224 -3.63 -16.13 -14.57
C TRP A 224 -2.40 -16.41 -13.70
N TYR A 225 -2.06 -15.49 -12.81
CA TYR A 225 -0.96 -15.66 -11.85
C TYR A 225 -1.15 -16.91 -10.99
N ASN A 226 -2.35 -17.11 -10.42
CA ASN A 226 -2.63 -18.25 -9.54
C ASN A 226 -2.48 -19.57 -10.30
N LYS A 227 -3.01 -19.64 -11.54
CA LYS A 227 -2.87 -20.80 -12.42
C LYS A 227 -1.40 -21.09 -12.71
N ARG A 228 -0.66 -20.09 -13.17
CA ARG A 228 0.75 -20.25 -13.53
C ARG A 228 1.63 -20.60 -12.32
N ASN A 229 1.37 -19.99 -11.16
CA ASN A 229 2.11 -20.29 -9.95
C ASN A 229 1.84 -21.72 -9.45
N ALA A 230 0.61 -22.24 -9.60
CA ALA A 230 0.29 -23.62 -9.25
C ALA A 230 1.04 -24.63 -10.14
N GLU A 231 1.13 -24.38 -11.45
CA GLU A 231 1.94 -25.19 -12.38
C GLU A 231 3.42 -25.20 -11.98
N LEU A 232 3.99 -24.01 -11.73
CA LEU A 232 5.38 -23.86 -11.30
C LEU A 232 5.64 -24.52 -9.95
N GLN A 233 4.69 -24.41 -9.00
CA GLN A 233 4.80 -25.03 -7.69
C GLN A 233 4.78 -26.55 -7.80
N SER A 234 3.88 -27.12 -8.62
CA SER A 234 3.83 -28.57 -8.84
C SER A 234 5.13 -29.10 -9.46
N ALA A 235 5.70 -28.39 -10.45
CA ALA A 235 6.98 -28.77 -11.05
C ALA A 235 8.13 -28.68 -10.04
N LYS A 236 8.17 -27.61 -9.24
CA LYS A 236 9.14 -27.40 -8.18
C LYS A 236 9.10 -28.51 -7.12
N ASP A 237 7.90 -28.90 -6.70
CA ASP A 237 7.70 -29.96 -5.69
C ASP A 237 8.17 -31.33 -6.21
N LYS A 238 7.88 -31.66 -7.47
CA LYS A 238 8.39 -32.88 -8.13
C LYS A 238 9.92 -32.95 -8.21
N GLN A 239 10.58 -31.79 -8.28
CA GLN A 239 12.04 -31.68 -8.31
C GLN A 239 12.67 -31.61 -6.91
N GLY A 240 11.86 -31.64 -5.84
CA GLY A 240 12.36 -31.53 -4.46
C GLY A 240 12.97 -30.16 -4.10
N ILE A 241 12.73 -29.13 -4.93
CA ILE A 241 13.27 -27.79 -4.69
C ILE A 241 12.45 -27.14 -3.58
N LYS A 242 13.10 -26.72 -2.48
CA LYS A 242 12.41 -26.07 -1.36
C LYS A 242 12.26 -24.56 -1.57
N GLU A 243 13.25 -23.93 -2.19
CA GLU A 243 13.30 -22.48 -2.35
C GLU A 243 12.42 -21.97 -3.49
N LEU A 244 12.02 -20.69 -3.43
CA LEU A 244 11.33 -20.03 -4.53
C LEU A 244 12.20 -20.11 -5.79
N THR A 245 11.69 -20.46 -6.97
CA THR A 245 12.50 -20.51 -8.20
C THR A 245 12.63 -19.13 -8.88
N ASN A 246 13.56 -18.97 -9.83
CA ASN A 246 13.70 -17.74 -10.62
C ASN A 246 12.41 -17.41 -11.39
N GLN A 247 11.77 -18.42 -11.98
CA GLN A 247 10.51 -18.27 -12.70
C GLN A 247 9.37 -17.81 -11.78
N GLN A 248 9.26 -18.39 -10.56
CA GLN A 248 8.27 -17.94 -9.59
C GLN A 248 8.55 -16.50 -9.12
N ALA A 249 9.81 -16.13 -8.91
CA ALA A 249 10.16 -14.75 -8.54
C ALA A 249 9.77 -13.75 -9.62
N GLN A 250 10.08 -14.03 -10.89
CA GLN A 250 9.68 -13.19 -12.03
C GLN A 250 8.17 -13.10 -12.15
N LEU A 251 7.45 -14.22 -11.97
CA LEU A 251 5.99 -14.26 -11.98
C LEU A 251 5.38 -13.37 -10.87
N ASN A 252 5.95 -13.44 -9.65
CA ASN A 252 5.53 -12.60 -8.52
C ASN A 252 5.75 -11.12 -8.83
N GLN A 253 6.89 -10.77 -9.41
CA GLN A 253 7.21 -9.39 -9.79
C GLN A 253 6.27 -8.87 -10.86
N TRP A 254 6.06 -9.65 -11.93
CA TRP A 254 5.12 -9.32 -13.00
C TRP A 254 3.72 -9.03 -12.46
N ARG A 255 3.21 -9.85 -11.53
CA ARG A 255 1.91 -9.62 -10.92
C ARG A 255 1.89 -8.32 -10.12
N ASN A 256 2.90 -8.12 -9.27
CA ASN A 256 2.98 -6.94 -8.42
C ASN A 256 3.07 -5.66 -9.26
N ASP A 257 3.84 -5.67 -10.35
CA ASP A 257 3.98 -4.55 -11.27
C ASP A 257 2.69 -4.27 -12.03
N SER A 258 2.02 -5.31 -12.54
CA SER A 258 0.75 -5.20 -13.26
C SER A 258 -0.36 -4.64 -12.37
N ILE A 259 -0.47 -5.12 -11.13
CA ILE A 259 -1.44 -4.61 -10.16
C ILE A 259 -1.09 -3.16 -9.80
N ARG A 260 0.18 -2.86 -9.53
CA ARG A 260 0.63 -1.51 -9.16
C ARG A 260 0.29 -0.49 -10.27
N ASP A 261 0.58 -0.83 -11.52
CA ASP A 261 0.27 0.00 -12.69
C ASP A 261 -1.24 0.25 -12.81
N TYR A 262 -2.04 -0.80 -12.73
CA TYR A 262 -3.50 -0.71 -12.78
C TYR A 262 -4.06 0.24 -11.72
N LEU A 263 -3.60 0.11 -10.48
CA LEU A 263 -4.07 0.94 -9.36
C LEU A 263 -3.59 2.39 -9.48
N ASN A 264 -2.37 2.61 -10.00
CA ASN A 264 -1.87 3.96 -10.27
C ASN A 264 -2.74 4.67 -11.30
N LYS A 265 -3.05 4.00 -12.42
CA LYS A 265 -3.92 4.54 -13.47
C LYS A 265 -5.34 4.76 -12.97
N SER A 266 -5.89 3.82 -12.21
CA SER A 266 -7.22 3.95 -11.60
C SER A 266 -7.30 5.17 -10.68
N ALA A 267 -6.33 5.33 -9.77
CA ALA A 267 -6.26 6.50 -8.89
C ALA A 267 -6.10 7.80 -9.68
N ARG A 268 -5.30 7.78 -10.77
CA ARG A 268 -5.11 8.95 -11.64
C ARG A 268 -6.39 9.35 -12.37
N ILE A 269 -7.17 8.39 -12.87
CA ILE A 269 -8.46 8.63 -13.52
C ILE A 269 -9.42 9.34 -12.56
N ILE A 270 -9.53 8.83 -11.32
CA ILE A 270 -10.40 9.43 -10.29
C ILE A 270 -9.96 10.86 -9.98
N ILE A 271 -8.66 11.09 -9.77
CA ILE A 271 -8.13 12.42 -9.44
C ILE A 271 -8.31 13.38 -10.61
N ASN A 272 -8.11 12.94 -11.85
CA ASN A 272 -8.37 13.77 -13.02
C ASN A 272 -9.85 14.15 -13.12
N HIS A 273 -10.79 13.24 -12.79
CA HIS A 273 -12.21 13.58 -12.68
C HIS A 273 -12.42 14.69 -11.65
N CYS A 274 -11.82 14.57 -10.46
CA CYS A 274 -11.92 15.62 -9.45
C CYS A 274 -11.39 16.96 -9.95
N LEU A 275 -10.24 16.98 -10.62
CA LEU A 275 -9.65 18.21 -11.14
C LEU A 275 -10.52 18.85 -12.23
N ASN A 276 -11.04 18.03 -13.16
CA ASN A 276 -11.86 18.52 -14.27
C ASN A 276 -13.22 19.09 -13.81
N HIS A 277 -13.78 18.52 -12.73
CA HIS A 277 -15.07 18.95 -12.16
C HIS A 277 -14.92 19.84 -10.93
N GLN A 278 -13.68 20.29 -10.63
CA GLN A 278 -13.35 21.14 -9.48
C GLN A 278 -13.83 20.57 -8.14
N ILE A 279 -13.70 19.27 -7.95
CA ILE A 279 -14.12 18.56 -6.73
C ILE A 279 -13.01 18.69 -5.67
N GLY A 280 -13.32 19.33 -4.55
CA GLY A 280 -12.39 19.55 -3.43
C GLY A 280 -12.38 18.46 -2.37
N LYS A 281 -13.33 17.52 -2.38
CA LYS A 281 -13.36 16.42 -1.41
C LYS A 281 -13.58 15.05 -2.03
N LEU A 282 -12.82 14.06 -1.57
CA LEU A 282 -12.90 12.67 -1.99
C LEU A 282 -13.16 11.78 -0.78
N VAL A 283 -14.31 11.12 -0.77
CA VAL A 283 -14.81 10.28 0.32
C VAL A 283 -14.75 8.81 -0.09
N VAL A 284 -14.03 7.98 0.66
CA VAL A 284 -13.93 6.54 0.37
C VAL A 284 -14.73 5.74 1.41
N GLY A 285 -15.64 4.89 0.94
CA GLY A 285 -16.29 3.87 1.75
C GLY A 285 -15.27 2.86 2.29
N TYR A 286 -15.25 2.68 3.61
CA TYR A 286 -14.36 1.71 4.22
C TYR A 286 -14.89 1.17 5.54
N ASN A 287 -14.97 -0.15 5.64
CA ASN A 287 -15.10 -0.86 6.90
C ASN A 287 -13.75 -1.49 7.33
N PRO A 288 -13.17 -1.11 8.50
CA PRO A 288 -11.90 -1.62 9.01
C PRO A 288 -11.73 -3.15 8.99
N SER A 289 -12.81 -3.87 9.31
CA SER A 289 -12.80 -5.32 9.45
C SER A 289 -13.16 -6.07 8.16
N ILE A 290 -13.36 -5.38 7.04
CA ILE A 290 -13.93 -5.96 5.81
C ILE A 290 -13.15 -7.16 5.27
N LYS A 291 -11.85 -7.29 5.58
CA LYS A 291 -10.97 -8.39 5.13
C LYS A 291 -10.74 -9.48 6.15
N GLN A 292 -11.10 -9.27 7.42
CA GLN A 292 -10.83 -10.22 8.48
C GLN A 292 -11.92 -11.30 8.45
N GLU A 293 -11.50 -12.57 8.43
CA GLU A 293 -12.39 -13.75 8.58
C GLU A 293 -13.57 -13.82 7.59
N ILE A 294 -13.43 -13.24 6.39
CA ILE A 294 -14.49 -13.29 5.40
C ILE A 294 -14.81 -14.75 5.04
N ASN A 295 -16.08 -15.11 5.15
CA ASN A 295 -16.60 -16.40 4.72
C ASN A 295 -17.66 -16.24 3.62
N ILE A 296 -17.22 -15.89 2.41
CA ILE A 296 -18.09 -15.76 1.22
C ILE A 296 -17.82 -16.87 0.18
N GLY A 297 -17.19 -17.96 0.63
CA GLY A 297 -16.78 -19.10 -0.18
C GLY A 297 -15.36 -18.96 -0.75
N ARG A 298 -14.65 -20.10 -0.90
CA ARG A 298 -13.21 -20.17 -1.23
C ARG A 298 -12.78 -19.31 -2.42
N SER A 299 -13.50 -19.39 -3.55
CA SER A 299 -13.17 -18.65 -4.77
C SER A 299 -13.38 -17.14 -4.61
N ASN A 300 -14.47 -16.73 -3.97
CA ASN A 300 -14.77 -15.32 -3.74
C ASN A 300 -13.81 -14.70 -2.73
N ASN A 301 -13.47 -15.44 -1.66
CA ASN A 301 -12.46 -15.06 -0.69
C ASN A 301 -11.11 -14.80 -1.37
N GLN A 302 -10.65 -15.70 -2.24
CA GLN A 302 -9.39 -15.51 -2.96
C GLN A 302 -9.41 -14.23 -3.80
N ASN A 303 -10.47 -14.01 -4.58
CA ASN A 303 -10.60 -12.81 -5.41
C ASN A 303 -10.61 -11.52 -4.58
N PHE A 304 -11.35 -11.50 -3.47
CA PHE A 304 -11.46 -10.32 -2.61
C PHE A 304 -10.16 -10.01 -1.85
N VAL A 305 -9.55 -11.03 -1.26
CA VAL A 305 -8.31 -10.88 -0.47
C VAL A 305 -7.17 -10.39 -1.37
N GLN A 306 -7.08 -10.91 -2.60
CA GLN A 306 -5.99 -10.60 -3.55
C GLN A 306 -6.07 -9.20 -4.19
N ILE A 307 -7.19 -8.47 -4.10
CA ILE A 307 -7.28 -7.07 -4.54
C ILE A 307 -6.79 -6.16 -3.42
N PRO A 308 -5.71 -5.37 -3.61
CA PRO A 308 -5.11 -4.61 -2.53
C PRO A 308 -5.79 -3.23 -2.35
N PHE A 309 -7.05 -3.21 -1.88
CA PHE A 309 -7.81 -1.98 -1.62
C PHE A 309 -7.06 -0.94 -0.77
N TRP A 310 -6.29 -1.39 0.22
CA TRP A 310 -5.42 -0.52 1.01
C TRP A 310 -4.43 0.26 0.13
N GLN A 311 -3.80 -0.39 -0.85
CA GLN A 311 -2.86 0.30 -1.73
C GLN A 311 -3.55 1.36 -2.59
N LEU A 312 -4.79 1.12 -3.04
CA LEU A 312 -5.56 2.11 -3.79
C LEU A 312 -5.89 3.32 -2.92
N ARG A 313 -6.37 3.10 -1.69
CA ARG A 313 -6.64 4.16 -0.71
C ARG A 313 -5.41 5.02 -0.42
N GLN A 314 -4.25 4.38 -0.17
CA GLN A 314 -3.00 5.12 0.05
C GLN A 314 -2.59 5.96 -1.16
N LYS A 315 -2.81 5.46 -2.39
CA LYS A 315 -2.56 6.23 -3.63
C LYS A 315 -3.49 7.42 -3.77
N LEU A 316 -4.80 7.21 -3.54
CA LEU A 316 -5.79 8.28 -3.55
C LEU A 316 -5.44 9.35 -2.52
N LYS A 317 -5.16 8.96 -1.27
CA LYS A 317 -4.75 9.88 -0.20
C LYS A 317 -3.50 10.70 -0.57
N ALA A 318 -2.47 10.04 -1.13
CA ALA A 318 -1.25 10.70 -1.55
C ALA A 318 -1.48 11.70 -2.70
N LEU A 319 -2.31 11.33 -3.69
CA LEU A 319 -2.67 12.23 -4.79
C LEU A 319 -3.56 13.37 -4.32
N CYS A 320 -4.53 13.12 -3.43
CA CYS A 320 -5.38 14.14 -2.85
C CYS A 320 -4.53 15.21 -2.14
N SER A 321 -3.59 14.77 -1.29
CA SER A 321 -2.64 15.67 -0.64
C SER A 321 -1.78 16.46 -1.63
N ARG A 322 -1.50 15.93 -2.81
CA ARG A 322 -0.73 16.61 -3.85
C ARG A 322 -1.53 17.71 -4.54
N TYR A 323 -2.82 17.51 -4.72
CA TYR A 323 -3.70 18.35 -5.52
C TYR A 323 -4.64 19.22 -4.68
N GLY A 324 -4.42 19.32 -3.37
CA GLY A 324 -5.26 20.11 -2.47
C GLY A 324 -6.68 19.56 -2.28
N ILE A 325 -6.90 18.27 -2.58
CA ILE A 325 -8.19 17.61 -2.38
C ILE A 325 -8.22 17.01 -0.97
N GLU A 326 -9.30 17.24 -0.23
CA GLU A 326 -9.52 16.63 1.07
C GLU A 326 -9.86 15.14 0.92
N TYR A 327 -9.11 14.26 1.59
CA TYR A 327 -9.38 12.82 1.61
C TYR A 327 -10.04 12.41 2.92
N CYS A 328 -11.24 11.82 2.83
CA CYS A 328 -12.00 11.33 3.98
C CYS A 328 -12.32 9.85 3.83
N GLU A 329 -12.38 9.12 4.94
CA GLU A 329 -12.90 7.75 4.97
C GLU A 329 -14.24 7.73 5.69
N GLN A 330 -15.20 7.03 5.12
CA GLN A 330 -16.57 6.97 5.62
C GLN A 330 -16.96 5.51 5.88
N GLU A 331 -17.46 5.26 7.08
CA GLU A 331 -18.00 3.95 7.47
C GLU A 331 -19.23 3.60 6.63
N GLU A 332 -19.25 2.42 6.02
CA GLU A 332 -20.17 2.06 4.94
C GLU A 332 -21.33 1.13 5.35
N SER A 333 -21.61 0.98 6.64
CA SER A 333 -22.74 0.16 7.12
C SER A 333 -24.04 0.58 6.46
N TYR A 334 -24.80 -0.42 6.04
CA TYR A 334 -26.09 -0.30 5.36
C TYR A 334 -26.09 0.41 4.00
N SER A 335 -24.95 0.92 3.51
CA SER A 335 -24.84 1.61 2.21
C SER A 335 -25.31 0.77 1.02
N SER A 336 -25.12 -0.54 1.06
CA SER A 336 -25.56 -1.49 0.02
C SER A 336 -27.03 -1.95 0.16
N LYS A 337 -27.70 -1.59 1.26
CA LYS A 337 -29.10 -1.95 1.55
C LYS A 337 -30.04 -0.76 1.39
N ALA A 338 -29.62 0.41 1.87
CA ALA A 338 -30.36 1.66 1.78
C ALA A 338 -30.59 2.08 0.31
N SER A 339 -31.75 2.65 0.06
CA SER A 339 -32.10 3.24 -1.22
C SER A 339 -31.68 4.69 -1.24
N PHE A 340 -30.68 5.03 -2.05
CA PHE A 340 -30.29 6.43 -2.27
C PHE A 340 -31.48 7.23 -2.83
N TYR A 341 -32.16 6.67 -3.82
CA TYR A 341 -33.34 7.30 -4.44
C TYR A 341 -34.51 7.45 -3.46
N GLY A 342 -34.65 6.50 -2.53
CA GLY A 342 -35.67 6.54 -1.50
C GLY A 342 -35.35 7.51 -0.36
N GLN A 343 -34.15 8.11 -0.35
CA GLN A 343 -33.63 8.92 0.75
C GLN A 343 -33.73 8.22 2.10
N ASP A 344 -33.43 6.92 2.11
CA ASP A 344 -33.48 6.13 3.34
C ASP A 344 -32.47 6.68 4.36
N GLU A 345 -32.87 6.77 5.63
CA GLU A 345 -31.94 7.10 6.72
C GLU A 345 -30.89 5.99 6.87
N ILE A 346 -29.61 6.37 6.98
CA ILE A 346 -28.49 5.42 7.04
C ILE A 346 -27.76 5.55 8.39
N PRO A 347 -28.13 4.77 9.41
CA PRO A 347 -27.51 4.82 10.72
C PRO A 347 -26.11 4.18 10.67
N ILE A 348 -25.35 4.47 11.72
CA ILE A 348 -24.10 3.77 11.99
C ILE A 348 -24.46 2.44 12.67
N TYR A 349 -23.89 1.34 12.18
CA TYR A 349 -24.13 0.03 12.80
C TYR A 349 -23.53 0.01 14.21
N ASN A 350 -24.35 -0.41 15.17
CA ASN A 350 -23.93 -0.71 16.52
C ASN A 350 -24.19 -2.20 16.80
N ALA A 351 -23.12 -2.96 17.05
CA ALA A 351 -23.21 -4.39 17.34
C ALA A 351 -23.90 -4.65 18.69
N ASP A 352 -23.75 -3.74 19.65
CA ASP A 352 -24.30 -3.86 21.00
C ASP A 352 -25.81 -3.55 21.05
N ASN A 353 -26.31 -2.82 20.05
CA ASN A 353 -27.73 -2.51 19.91
C ASN A 353 -28.17 -2.59 18.43
N PRO A 354 -28.42 -3.79 17.90
CA PRO A 354 -28.73 -3.97 16.49
C PRO A 354 -30.15 -3.48 16.17
N ILE A 355 -30.23 -2.33 15.50
CA ILE A 355 -31.50 -1.77 15.02
C ILE A 355 -31.93 -2.52 13.75
N LYS A 356 -33.13 -3.12 13.78
CA LYS A 356 -33.79 -3.65 12.56
C LYS A 356 -34.34 -2.49 11.76
N GLN A 357 -33.63 -2.09 10.72
CA GLN A 357 -34.05 -1.01 9.84
C GLN A 357 -34.65 -1.55 8.54
N ASN A 358 -35.79 -0.99 8.14
CA ASN A 358 -36.45 -1.27 6.89
C ASN A 358 -36.03 -0.23 5.85
N PHE A 359 -35.46 -0.70 4.73
CA PHE A 359 -35.06 0.14 3.61
C PHE A 359 -36.13 0.09 2.53
N SER A 360 -36.33 1.20 1.81
CA SER A 360 -37.39 1.32 0.82
C SER A 360 -37.12 0.54 -0.48
N GLY A 361 -35.86 0.18 -0.72
CA GLY A 361 -35.43 -0.64 -1.85
C GLY A 361 -34.74 -1.93 -1.41
N ARG A 362 -34.31 -2.72 -2.39
CA ARG A 362 -33.60 -3.98 -2.15
C ARG A 362 -32.61 -4.29 -3.25
N ARG A 363 -31.50 -4.93 -2.87
CA ARG A 363 -30.57 -5.53 -3.82
C ARG A 363 -31.18 -6.81 -4.40
N VAL A 364 -31.33 -6.88 -5.72
CA VAL A 364 -31.90 -8.05 -6.41
C VAL A 364 -30.83 -9.08 -6.68
N LYS A 365 -29.72 -8.63 -7.27
CA LYS A 365 -28.52 -9.44 -7.53
C LYS A 365 -27.29 -8.55 -7.56
N ARG A 366 -26.11 -9.17 -7.68
CA ARG A 366 -24.86 -8.43 -7.79
C ARG A 366 -24.91 -7.43 -8.96
N GLY A 367 -24.56 -6.18 -8.68
CA GLY A 367 -24.63 -5.07 -9.63
C GLY A 367 -26.03 -4.46 -9.85
N LEU A 368 -27.11 -5.03 -9.31
CA LEU A 368 -28.48 -4.58 -9.59
C LEU A 368 -29.29 -4.31 -8.31
N TYR A 369 -29.79 -3.09 -8.17
CA TYR A 369 -30.63 -2.64 -7.07
C TYR A 369 -32.02 -2.24 -7.58
N GLN A 370 -33.06 -2.58 -6.82
CA GLN A 370 -34.45 -2.24 -7.11
C GLN A 370 -34.94 -1.22 -6.10
N THR A 371 -35.39 -0.07 -6.58
CA THR A 371 -36.01 0.98 -5.77
C THR A 371 -37.45 0.61 -5.37
N LYS A 372 -38.06 1.37 -4.44
CA LYS A 372 -39.48 1.23 -4.05
C LYS A 372 -40.43 1.23 -5.25
N ASN A 373 -40.13 2.07 -6.25
CA ASN A 373 -40.91 2.21 -7.49
C ASN A 373 -40.58 1.13 -8.53
N ARG A 374 -39.87 0.07 -8.14
CA ARG A 374 -39.44 -1.06 -8.98
C ARG A 374 -38.46 -0.72 -10.10
N HIS A 375 -37.95 0.51 -10.19
CA HIS A 375 -36.87 0.86 -11.10
C HIS A 375 -35.58 0.12 -10.73
N LEU A 376 -34.86 -0.33 -11.75
CA LEU A 376 -33.58 -1.02 -11.62
C LEU A 376 -32.43 -0.03 -11.85
N VAL A 377 -31.52 0.03 -10.88
CA VAL A 377 -30.34 0.90 -10.92
C VAL A 377 -29.08 0.13 -10.57
N SER A 378 -27.91 0.71 -10.84
CA SER A 378 -26.63 0.12 -10.43
C SER A 378 -26.53 0.06 -8.90
N ALA A 379 -26.33 -1.16 -8.37
CA ALA A 379 -26.18 -1.35 -6.93
C ALA A 379 -24.91 -0.69 -6.38
N ASP A 380 -23.84 -0.67 -7.18
CA ASP A 380 -22.55 -0.12 -6.75
C ASP A 380 -22.56 1.41 -6.78
N ILE A 381 -23.28 2.03 -7.73
CA ILE A 381 -23.49 3.48 -7.70
C ILE A 381 -24.41 3.88 -6.56
N ASN A 382 -25.49 3.12 -6.32
CA ASN A 382 -26.35 3.35 -5.15
C ASN A 382 -25.54 3.31 -3.84
N GLY A 383 -24.61 2.36 -3.71
CA GLY A 383 -23.66 2.28 -2.58
C GLY A 383 -22.80 3.54 -2.46
N SER A 384 -22.17 3.96 -3.57
CA SER A 384 -21.36 5.18 -3.63
C SER A 384 -22.14 6.45 -3.27
N ALA A 385 -23.34 6.62 -3.83
CA ALA A 385 -24.21 7.75 -3.52
C ALA A 385 -24.64 7.77 -2.03
N ASN A 386 -24.91 6.61 -1.45
CA ASN A 386 -25.19 6.49 -0.01
C ASN A 386 -24.00 6.86 0.87
N ILE A 387 -22.76 6.55 0.45
CA ILE A 387 -21.55 7.00 1.14
C ILE A 387 -21.48 8.53 1.14
N LEU A 388 -21.81 9.16 0.00
CA LEU A 388 -21.83 10.62 -0.11
C LEU A 388 -22.84 11.25 0.84
N VAL A 389 -24.07 10.74 0.88
CA VAL A 389 -25.12 11.21 1.81
C VAL A 389 -24.68 11.05 3.26
N LYS A 390 -24.11 9.90 3.61
CA LYS A 390 -23.65 9.61 4.98
C LYS A 390 -22.51 10.52 5.43
N SER A 391 -21.70 11.00 4.49
CA SER A 391 -20.67 12.01 4.74
C SER A 391 -21.21 13.44 4.90
N LYS A 392 -22.55 13.63 4.94
CA LYS A 392 -23.27 14.89 5.14
C LYS A 392 -23.09 15.95 4.05
N HIS A 393 -22.75 15.54 2.82
CA HIS A 393 -22.70 16.47 1.68
C HIS A 393 -24.11 16.71 1.12
N ARG A 394 -24.44 17.97 0.85
CA ARG A 394 -25.74 18.36 0.28
C ARG A 394 -25.77 18.02 -1.20
N LEU A 395 -26.68 17.13 -1.59
CA LEU A 395 -26.97 16.83 -2.99
C LEU A 395 -28.16 17.65 -3.46
N ASN A 396 -28.05 18.27 -4.63
CA ASN A 396 -29.23 18.80 -5.31
C ASN A 396 -29.93 17.65 -6.06
N PHE A 397 -30.93 17.04 -5.42
CA PHE A 397 -31.67 15.90 -5.96
C PHE A 397 -32.42 16.20 -7.26
N GLU A 398 -32.67 17.48 -7.60
CA GLU A 398 -33.28 17.85 -8.89
C GLU A 398 -32.38 17.51 -10.09
N ARG A 399 -31.07 17.37 -9.87
CA ARG A 399 -30.08 17.05 -10.91
C ARG A 399 -29.87 15.54 -11.11
N VAL A 400 -30.42 14.68 -10.25
CA VAL A 400 -30.16 13.23 -10.24
C VAL A 400 -31.43 12.45 -10.57
N SER A 401 -31.62 12.10 -11.84
CA SER A 401 -32.75 11.27 -12.27
C SER A 401 -32.51 9.77 -12.04
N SER A 402 -33.58 9.00 -11.86
CA SER A 402 -33.52 7.52 -11.72
C SER A 402 -32.91 6.83 -12.94
N GLY A 403 -33.13 7.38 -14.14
CA GLY A 403 -32.54 6.90 -15.40
C GLY A 403 -31.02 7.12 -15.46
N PHE A 404 -30.51 8.14 -14.74
CA PHE A 404 -29.08 8.41 -14.64
C PHE A 404 -28.39 7.20 -13.99
N LEU A 405 -28.83 6.75 -12.81
CA LEU A 405 -28.20 5.66 -12.04
C LEU A 405 -28.25 4.25 -12.70
N ALA A 406 -29.03 4.08 -13.77
CA ALA A 406 -29.19 2.80 -14.44
C ALA A 406 -28.01 2.44 -15.35
N ASN A 407 -27.35 3.42 -15.97
CA ASN A 407 -26.33 3.21 -16.99
C ASN A 407 -25.03 4.01 -16.70
N PRO A 408 -24.29 3.68 -15.64
CA PRO A 408 -23.02 4.36 -15.36
C PRO A 408 -21.98 4.10 -16.46
N LEU A 409 -21.19 5.13 -16.79
CA LEU A 409 -20.03 4.98 -17.67
C LEU A 409 -19.06 3.96 -17.07
N ARG A 410 -18.62 2.99 -17.88
CA ARG A 410 -17.60 2.02 -17.48
C ARG A 410 -16.26 2.37 -18.11
N ILE A 411 -15.26 2.60 -17.26
CA ILE A 411 -13.90 2.91 -17.65
C ILE A 411 -13.06 1.64 -17.58
N TYR A 412 -12.50 1.25 -18.72
CA TYR A 412 -11.53 0.18 -18.83
C TYR A 412 -10.12 0.76 -18.75
N VAL A 413 -9.41 0.42 -17.67
CA VAL A 413 -8.02 0.84 -17.51
C VAL A 413 -7.14 0.00 -18.42
N SER A 414 -6.48 0.65 -19.39
CA SER A 414 -5.56 0.06 -20.37
C SER A 414 -4.13 -0.08 -19.85
#